data_AF-A0A7S0ZFQ5-F1
#
_entry.id   AF-A0A7S0ZFQ5-F1
#
_cell.length_a   1.000
_cell.length_b   1.000
_cell.length_c   1.000
_cell.angle_alpha   90.00
_cell.angle_beta   90.00
_cell.angle_gamma   90.00
#
_symmetry.space_group_name_H-M   'P 1'
#
loop_
_entity.id
_entity.type
_entity.pdbx_description
1 polymer ?
#
loop_
_entity_poly.entity_id
_entity_poly.type
_entity_poly.pdbx_seq_one_letter_code
_entity_poly.pdbx_strand_id
1 'polypeptide(L)'
;VKFFGMEELPFAFVGYLSGEFGCDRLAKHKSSFCLVDRTVLQTDRRRALIVKCCSSGPISTTENVDVSTKVSESESAYCYVACTPFRNDYLEKILTSKVYDVAIESGLEHAPLLSERVGVFSLLKREDTQPVFSFKLRGAYNMMALADKEQLQRGVIAASAGNHAQGVAMGAQVLGVRATIVMPLATPMIKVDAVRRRGASVILHGDNFDAAKAHAKKLADENQLLVVPPFDHPDVISGQGSVGLEIVRQSRAWLAHGKKPHAVFVPVGGGGLI
;
A
#
# COMPACT_ATOMS: atom_id res chain seq x y z
N VAL A 1 13.79 19.47 -20.30
CA VAL A 1 12.57 19.94 -19.62
C VAL A 1 12.97 21.00 -18.62
N LYS A 2 12.57 22.27 -18.83
CA LYS A 2 12.80 23.36 -17.86
C LYS A 2 11.62 23.38 -16.87
N PHE A 3 11.93 23.42 -15.58
CA PHE A 3 10.93 23.57 -14.51
C PHE A 3 10.91 25.04 -14.11
N PHE A 4 9.76 25.70 -14.28
CA PHE A 4 9.48 26.97 -13.62
C PHE A 4 8.63 26.69 -12.38
N GLY A 5 9.05 27.25 -11.26
CA GLY A 5 8.36 27.14 -9.98
C GLY A 5 7.05 27.93 -10.00
N MET A 6 6.01 27.30 -9.45
CA MET A 6 4.88 28.00 -8.86
C MET A 6 4.78 27.52 -7.41
N GLU A 7 5.00 28.47 -6.50
CA GLU A 7 4.77 28.33 -5.08
C GLU A 7 3.27 28.10 -4.82
N GLU A 8 3.01 27.25 -3.82
CA GLU A 8 1.71 26.94 -3.22
C GLU A 8 0.65 26.24 -4.10
N LEU A 9 0.57 24.89 -3.99
CA LEU A 9 -0.66 24.07 -4.00
C LEU A 9 -0.25 22.56 -3.93
N PRO A 10 -0.92 21.70 -3.13
CA PRO A 10 -0.51 20.29 -3.01
C PRO A 10 -0.98 19.47 -4.23
N PHE A 11 0.00 19.05 -5.03
CA PHE A 11 0.04 17.90 -5.94
C PHE A 11 -1.26 17.48 -6.67
N ALA A 12 -1.43 17.99 -7.90
CA ALA A 12 -2.07 17.24 -8.98
C ALA A 12 -1.00 16.91 -10.02
N PHE A 13 -0.72 15.62 -10.23
CA PHE A 13 0.09 15.19 -11.37
C PHE A 13 -0.78 15.21 -12.63
N VAL A 14 -0.58 16.21 -13.48
CA VAL A 14 -1.14 16.23 -14.83
C VAL A 14 0.02 16.01 -15.80
N GLY A 15 0.14 14.78 -16.30
CA GLY A 15 1.06 14.46 -17.39
C GLY A 15 0.51 14.99 -18.71
N TYR A 16 1.28 15.82 -19.41
CA TYR A 16 0.94 16.29 -20.76
C TYR A 16 1.65 15.41 -21.79
N LEU A 17 0.88 14.80 -22.70
CA LEU A 17 1.40 14.28 -23.96
C LEU A 17 1.17 15.35 -25.03
N SER A 18 2.25 16.00 -25.47
CA SER A 18 2.21 16.86 -26.66
C SER A 18 2.42 16.00 -27.90
N GLY A 19 1.35 15.75 -28.65
CA GLY A 19 1.40 15.12 -29.96
C GLY A 19 0.00 14.75 -30.45
N GLU A 20 -0.28 14.97 -31.73
CA GLU A 20 -1.48 14.51 -32.40
C GLU A 20 -1.51 12.97 -32.44
N PHE A 21 -1.97 12.35 -31.37
CA PHE A 21 -2.24 10.91 -31.33
C PHE A 21 -3.75 10.69 -31.30
N GLY A 22 -4.27 10.17 -32.41
CA GLY A 22 -5.68 9.85 -32.57
C GLY A 22 -6.19 8.84 -31.54
N CYS A 23 -7.46 9.00 -31.15
CA CYS A 23 -8.17 8.27 -30.10
C CYS A 23 -8.14 6.72 -30.19
N ASP A 24 -7.80 6.13 -31.34
CA ASP A 24 -8.04 4.71 -31.60
C ASP A 24 -7.01 3.74 -30.97
N ARG A 25 -5.91 4.22 -30.37
CA ARG A 25 -4.90 3.32 -29.74
C ARG A 25 -4.95 3.23 -28.21
N LEU A 26 -5.73 4.04 -27.52
CA LEU A 26 -5.85 3.99 -26.05
C LEU A 26 -6.81 2.91 -25.54
N ALA A 27 -7.64 2.33 -26.41
CA ALA A 27 -8.64 1.33 -26.04
C ALA A 27 -8.08 -0.07 -25.67
N LYS A 28 -6.78 -0.32 -25.78
CA LYS A 28 -6.17 -1.64 -25.45
C LYS A 28 -5.57 -1.77 -24.06
N HIS A 29 -5.43 -0.67 -23.31
CA HIS A 29 -5.05 -0.73 -21.89
C HIS A 29 -6.23 -0.29 -21.04
N LYS A 30 -6.74 -1.20 -20.18
CA LYS A 30 -7.82 -0.98 -19.20
C LYS A 30 -7.39 -0.03 -18.06
N SER A 31 -6.94 1.16 -18.41
CA SER A 31 -6.58 2.22 -17.50
C SER A 31 -7.17 3.50 -18.09
N SER A 32 -8.24 3.97 -17.47
CA SER A 32 -9.02 5.13 -17.86
C SER A 32 -8.14 6.38 -17.88
N PHE A 33 -7.77 6.86 -19.06
CA PHE A 33 -7.18 8.19 -19.24
C PHE A 33 -8.26 9.14 -19.77
N CYS A 34 -8.54 10.20 -19.03
CA CYS A 34 -9.40 11.30 -19.51
C CYS A 34 -8.52 12.44 -20.02
N LEU A 35 -8.74 12.86 -21.27
CA LEU A 35 -8.17 14.09 -21.83
C LEU A 35 -9.01 15.29 -21.36
N VAL A 36 -8.37 16.32 -20.80
CA VAL A 36 -9.03 17.56 -20.35
C VAL A 36 -8.55 18.74 -21.19
N ASP A 37 -9.48 19.47 -21.80
CA ASP A 37 -9.21 20.71 -22.52
C ASP A 37 -8.91 21.85 -21.53
N ARG A 38 -7.82 22.58 -21.76
CA ARG A 38 -7.33 23.67 -20.90
C ARG A 38 -8.31 24.84 -20.77
N THR A 39 -9.19 25.07 -21.74
CA THR A 39 -10.09 26.23 -21.72
C THR A 39 -11.21 26.11 -20.69
N VAL A 40 -11.54 24.90 -20.22
CA VAL A 40 -12.71 24.66 -19.36
C VAL A 40 -12.39 24.81 -17.87
N LEU A 41 -11.11 24.73 -17.47
CA LEU A 41 -10.69 24.82 -16.06
C LEU A 41 -10.77 26.23 -15.46
N GLN A 42 -10.94 27.28 -16.27
CA GLN A 42 -10.89 28.66 -15.78
C GLN A 42 -12.18 29.18 -15.15
N THR A 43 -13.32 28.51 -15.33
CA THR A 43 -14.63 29.13 -15.04
C THR A 43 -15.46 28.53 -13.90
N ASP A 44 -15.10 27.39 -13.30
CA ASP A 44 -15.92 26.80 -12.23
C ASP A 44 -15.13 26.52 -10.93
N ARG A 45 -15.56 27.17 -9.83
CA ARG A 45 -15.02 26.96 -8.48
C ARG A 45 -15.58 25.71 -7.80
N ARG A 46 -16.51 24.99 -8.43
CA ARG A 46 -16.95 23.66 -7.98
C ARG A 46 -16.08 22.62 -8.67
N ARG A 47 -15.54 21.68 -7.89
CA ARG A 47 -14.62 20.61 -8.32
C ARG A 47 -15.31 19.59 -9.24
N ALA A 48 -15.79 20.01 -10.40
CA ALA A 48 -16.34 19.13 -11.42
C ALA A 48 -15.41 19.14 -12.64
N LEU A 49 -14.98 17.96 -13.08
CA LEU A 49 -14.33 17.79 -14.36
C LEU A 49 -15.43 17.78 -15.44
N ILE A 50 -15.42 18.75 -16.34
CA ILE A 50 -16.30 18.77 -17.50
C ILE A 50 -15.61 17.99 -18.63
N VAL A 51 -16.16 16.83 -19.00
CA VAL A 51 -15.68 16.05 -20.14
C VAL A 51 -16.62 16.26 -21.31
N LYS A 52 -16.11 16.76 -22.43
CA LYS A 52 -16.88 16.86 -23.69
C LYS A 52 -16.89 15.48 -24.35
N CYS A 53 -18.03 14.80 -24.32
CA CYS A 53 -18.18 13.49 -24.96
C CYS A 53 -18.21 13.68 -26.49
N CYS A 54 -17.14 13.29 -27.19
CA CYS A 54 -17.16 13.13 -28.64
C CYS A 54 -17.64 11.71 -28.97
N SER A 55 -18.96 11.49 -29.01
CA SER A 55 -19.50 10.34 -29.74
C SER A 55 -20.96 10.56 -30.10
N SER A 56 -21.23 10.69 -31.39
CA SER A 56 -22.53 10.41 -32.01
C SER A 56 -22.75 8.89 -32.01
N GLY A 57 -23.34 8.35 -30.94
CA GLY A 57 -23.73 6.94 -30.84
C GLY A 57 -24.20 6.56 -29.43
N PRO A 58 -25.19 5.65 -29.29
CA PRO A 58 -25.77 5.31 -27.99
C PRO A 58 -24.79 4.48 -27.13
N ILE A 59 -24.55 4.94 -25.91
CA ILE A 59 -23.75 4.23 -24.90
C ILE A 59 -24.67 3.20 -24.22
N SER A 60 -24.33 1.91 -24.32
CA SER A 60 -25.00 0.84 -23.57
C SER A 60 -24.58 0.90 -22.10
N THR A 61 -25.53 1.18 -21.22
CA THR A 61 -25.34 1.18 -19.77
C THR A 61 -25.44 -0.24 -19.22
N THR A 62 -24.36 -0.74 -18.64
CA THR A 62 -24.39 -1.82 -17.65
C THR A 62 -23.65 -1.32 -16.43
N GLU A 63 -24.34 -1.39 -15.29
CA GLU A 63 -23.98 -0.90 -13.95
C GLU A 63 -24.53 0.48 -13.57
N ASN A 64 -25.21 0.49 -12.42
CA ASN A 64 -26.16 1.51 -11.93
C ASN A 64 -25.53 2.90 -11.82
N VAL A 65 -25.86 3.78 -12.77
CA VAL A 65 -25.67 5.23 -12.63
C VAL A 65 -27.05 5.83 -12.38
N ASP A 66 -27.23 6.43 -11.21
CA ASP A 66 -28.47 7.14 -10.86
C ASP A 66 -28.50 8.46 -11.64
N VAL A 67 -29.08 8.42 -12.85
CA VAL A 67 -29.23 9.60 -13.72
C VAL A 67 -30.56 10.27 -13.40
N SER A 68 -30.57 11.08 -12.34
CA SER A 68 -31.70 11.95 -12.01
C SER A 68 -31.39 13.37 -12.46
N THR A 69 -31.77 13.72 -13.69
CA THR A 69 -32.35 15.03 -14.09
C THR A 69 -32.62 15.06 -15.60
N LYS A 70 -33.88 15.30 -15.99
CA LYS A 70 -34.29 15.62 -17.37
C LYS A 70 -33.84 17.05 -17.71
N VAL A 71 -33.15 17.25 -18.84
CA VAL A 71 -32.94 18.57 -19.44
C VAL A 71 -33.30 18.50 -20.92
N SER A 72 -34.05 19.51 -21.37
CA SER A 72 -34.66 19.68 -22.69
C SER A 72 -33.65 19.89 -23.83
N GLU A 73 -34.05 19.46 -25.03
CA GLU A 73 -33.30 19.52 -26.29
C GLU A 73 -33.08 20.95 -26.81
N SER A 74 -32.07 21.66 -26.30
CA SER A 74 -31.41 22.76 -27.03
C SER A 74 -30.24 23.35 -26.23
N GLU A 75 -29.27 22.55 -25.81
CA GLU A 75 -27.96 23.04 -25.36
C GLU A 75 -27.05 21.81 -25.17
N SER A 76 -25.80 21.92 -25.61
CA SER A 76 -24.80 20.86 -25.54
C SER A 76 -24.85 20.10 -24.21
N ALA A 77 -25.19 18.81 -24.25
CA ALA A 77 -25.29 17.97 -23.06
C ALA A 77 -23.89 17.78 -22.44
N TYR A 78 -23.65 18.44 -21.31
CA TYR A 78 -22.48 18.19 -20.49
C TYR A 78 -22.82 17.07 -19.50
N CYS A 79 -22.15 15.92 -19.62
CA CYS A 79 -22.19 14.90 -18.59
C CYS A 79 -21.22 15.31 -17.48
N TYR A 80 -21.76 15.66 -16.32
CA TYR A 80 -20.96 15.77 -15.10
C TYR A 80 -20.64 14.35 -14.63
N VAL A 81 -19.46 13.85 -14.99
CA VAL A 81 -18.90 12.70 -14.29
C VAL A 81 -18.46 13.22 -12.94
N ALA A 82 -19.22 12.91 -11.90
CA ALA A 82 -18.74 13.05 -10.54
C ALA A 82 -17.54 12.11 -10.39
N CYS A 83 -16.35 12.61 -10.73
CA CYS A 83 -15.10 11.97 -10.40
C CYS A 83 -15.05 12.07 -8.87
N THR A 84 -15.49 11.01 -8.19
CA THR A 84 -15.29 10.91 -6.75
C THR A 84 -13.80 11.18 -6.53
N PRO A 85 -13.44 12.18 -5.71
CA PRO A 85 -12.04 12.44 -5.45
C PRO A 85 -11.46 11.11 -4.97
N PHE A 86 -10.34 10.69 -5.56
CA PHE A 86 -9.58 9.53 -5.11
C PHE A 86 -9.22 9.79 -3.64
N ARG A 87 -10.13 9.48 -2.71
CA ARG A 87 -9.89 9.52 -1.28
C ARG A 87 -8.94 8.37 -1.06
N ASN A 88 -7.66 8.69 -1.06
CA ASN A 88 -6.63 7.77 -0.65
C ASN A 88 -6.84 7.56 0.86
N ASP A 89 -7.70 6.59 1.19
CA ASP A 89 -8.18 6.19 2.51
C ASP A 89 -7.07 5.62 3.42
N TYR A 90 -5.81 5.69 2.98
CA TYR A 90 -4.68 5.19 3.75
C TYR A 90 -4.53 5.85 5.12
N LEU A 91 -4.85 7.14 5.26
CA LEU A 91 -4.75 7.79 6.57
C LEU A 91 -5.71 7.14 7.58
N GLU A 92 -6.97 6.95 7.21
CA GLU A 92 -7.97 6.30 8.06
C GLU A 92 -7.62 4.82 8.29
N LYS A 93 -7.20 4.08 7.25
CA LYS A 93 -6.69 2.70 7.40
C LYS A 93 -5.47 2.58 8.32
N ILE A 94 -4.54 3.54 8.29
CA ILE A 94 -3.37 3.56 9.17
C ILE A 94 -3.81 3.81 10.62
N LEU A 95 -4.67 4.80 10.83
CA LEU A 95 -5.18 5.18 12.16
C LEU A 95 -6.01 4.08 12.81
N THR A 96 -6.73 3.30 12.01
CA THR A 96 -7.59 2.19 12.46
C THR A 96 -6.92 0.82 12.40
N SER A 97 -5.65 0.77 12.00
CA SER A 97 -4.87 -0.47 11.89
C SER A 97 -4.78 -1.22 13.22
N LYS A 98 -4.71 -2.55 13.14
CA LYS A 98 -4.68 -3.43 14.32
C LYS A 98 -3.27 -3.78 14.80
N VAL A 99 -2.26 -3.06 14.34
CA VAL A 99 -0.85 -3.46 14.49
C VAL A 99 -0.39 -3.67 15.93
N TYR A 100 -0.94 -2.95 16.90
CA TYR A 100 -0.46 -2.95 18.29
C TYR A 100 -0.86 -4.19 19.09
N ASP A 101 -1.67 -5.09 18.52
CA ASP A 101 -1.91 -6.42 19.12
C ASP A 101 -0.64 -7.29 19.07
N VAL A 102 0.28 -7.01 18.12
CA VAL A 102 1.53 -7.76 17.93
C VAL A 102 2.79 -6.90 17.95
N ALA A 103 2.67 -5.62 17.60
CA ALA A 103 3.77 -4.68 17.50
C ALA A 103 3.85 -3.76 18.72
N ILE A 104 5.06 -3.36 19.06
CA ILE A 104 5.29 -2.26 19.99
C ILE A 104 5.46 -0.95 19.21
N GLU A 105 5.20 0.17 19.86
CA GLU A 105 5.73 1.45 19.38
C GLU A 105 7.25 1.44 19.59
N SER A 106 8.01 1.27 18.52
CA SER A 106 9.48 1.19 18.61
C SER A 106 10.11 2.55 18.89
N GLY A 107 11.32 2.56 19.47
CA GLY A 107 12.04 3.80 19.79
C GLY A 107 12.39 4.63 18.54
N LEU A 108 12.31 5.96 18.67
CA LEU A 108 12.94 6.92 17.76
C LEU A 108 14.14 7.55 18.48
N GLU A 109 15.31 6.94 18.29
CA GLU A 109 16.47 7.16 19.15
C GLU A 109 17.50 8.08 18.50
N HIS A 110 18.11 8.96 19.29
CA HIS A 110 19.25 9.75 18.83
C HIS A 110 20.48 8.86 18.62
N ALA A 111 21.12 9.00 17.46
CA ALA A 111 22.34 8.26 17.11
C ALA A 111 23.57 9.18 17.20
N PRO A 112 24.18 9.37 18.39
CA PRO A 112 25.20 10.41 18.61
C PRO A 112 26.41 10.29 17.69
N LEU A 113 26.95 9.08 17.54
CA LEU A 113 28.12 8.83 16.69
C LEU A 113 27.81 9.04 15.20
N LEU A 114 26.60 8.71 14.75
CA LEU A 114 26.18 8.97 13.39
C LEU A 114 25.99 10.48 13.19
N SER A 115 25.31 11.14 14.13
CA SER A 115 25.07 12.58 14.09
C SER A 115 26.37 13.38 13.98
N GLU A 116 27.37 13.01 14.78
CA GLU A 116 28.71 13.60 14.71
C GLU A 116 29.36 13.37 13.35
N ARG A 117 29.33 12.13 12.85
CA ARG A 117 29.93 11.75 11.57
C ARG A 117 29.33 12.47 10.36
N VAL A 118 28.00 12.66 10.33
CA VAL A 118 27.31 13.31 9.19
C VAL A 118 27.06 14.81 9.39
N GLY A 119 27.38 15.34 10.57
CA GLY A 119 27.18 16.76 10.90
C GLY A 119 25.71 17.19 11.02
N VAL A 120 24.79 16.25 11.21
CA VAL A 120 23.34 16.53 11.35
C VAL A 120 22.71 15.67 12.45
N PHE A 121 21.70 16.21 13.14
CA PHE A 121 20.97 15.48 14.17
C PHE A 121 20.21 14.29 13.55
N SER A 122 20.70 13.09 13.81
CA SER A 122 20.23 11.84 13.20
C SER A 122 19.46 11.00 14.21
N LEU A 123 18.29 10.52 13.79
CA LEU A 123 17.42 9.64 14.57
C LEU A 123 17.30 8.27 13.89
N LEU A 124 17.16 7.23 14.69
CA LEU A 124 16.92 5.86 14.24
C LEU A 124 15.56 5.38 14.73
N LYS A 125 14.68 5.02 13.78
CA LYS A 125 13.43 4.33 14.10
C LYS A 125 13.71 2.83 14.24
N ARG A 126 13.71 2.34 15.49
CA ARG A 126 14.22 1.02 15.89
C ARG A 126 13.25 -0.14 15.65
N GLU A 127 12.78 -0.31 14.43
CA GLU A 127 11.90 -1.45 14.07
C GLU A 127 12.57 -2.83 14.21
N ASP A 128 13.88 -2.86 14.46
CA ASP A 128 14.64 -4.07 14.84
C ASP A 128 14.32 -4.55 16.26
N THR A 129 13.71 -3.74 17.12
CA THR A 129 13.32 -4.14 18.50
C THR A 129 11.93 -4.79 18.57
N GLN A 130 11.23 -4.90 17.45
CA GLN A 130 9.97 -5.63 17.37
C GLN A 130 10.16 -7.10 17.78
N PRO A 131 9.10 -7.81 18.24
CA PRO A 131 9.21 -9.21 18.68
C PRO A 131 9.71 -10.21 17.61
N VAL A 132 9.65 -9.83 16.33
CA VAL A 132 10.19 -10.58 15.18
C VAL A 132 11.40 -9.90 14.53
N PHE A 133 12.03 -8.97 15.24
CA PHE A 133 13.24 -8.23 14.85
C PHE A 133 13.12 -7.44 13.53
N SER A 134 11.89 -7.09 13.13
CA SER A 134 11.64 -6.25 11.95
C SER A 134 10.21 -5.73 11.94
N PHE A 135 9.94 -4.71 11.12
CA PHE A 135 8.62 -4.13 10.89
C PHE A 135 7.61 -5.07 10.21
N LYS A 136 8.03 -6.22 9.68
CA LYS A 136 7.18 -7.06 8.80
C LYS A 136 5.95 -7.63 9.49
N LEU A 137 5.94 -7.73 10.83
CA LEU A 137 4.75 -8.12 11.59
C LEU A 137 3.57 -7.16 11.42
N ARG A 138 3.82 -5.85 11.23
CA ARG A 138 2.77 -4.83 11.21
C ARG A 138 1.81 -5.05 10.06
N GLY A 139 2.30 -5.01 8.82
CA GLY A 139 1.45 -5.23 7.65
C GLY A 139 0.94 -6.67 7.52
N ALA A 140 1.72 -7.68 7.91
CA ALA A 140 1.25 -9.07 7.89
C ALA A 140 0.04 -9.24 8.82
N TYR A 141 0.17 -8.82 10.09
CA TYR A 141 -0.93 -8.90 11.05
C TYR A 141 -2.11 -8.02 10.66
N ASN A 142 -1.88 -6.77 10.22
CA ASN A 142 -2.97 -5.87 9.87
C ASN A 142 -3.86 -6.45 8.74
N MET A 143 -3.25 -6.98 7.69
CA MET A 143 -3.99 -7.63 6.62
C MET A 143 -4.74 -8.87 7.15
N MET A 144 -4.08 -9.71 7.94
CA MET A 144 -4.70 -10.92 8.49
C MET A 144 -5.86 -10.59 9.43
N ALA A 145 -5.73 -9.57 10.29
CA ALA A 145 -6.77 -9.17 11.23
C ALA A 145 -7.98 -8.51 10.56
N LEU A 146 -7.82 -7.95 9.35
CA LEU A 146 -8.89 -7.36 8.55
C LEU A 146 -9.53 -8.35 7.57
N ALA A 147 -8.94 -9.53 7.38
CA ALA A 147 -9.47 -10.54 6.48
C ALA A 147 -10.78 -11.13 7.01
N ASP A 148 -11.57 -11.69 6.09
CA ASP A 148 -12.81 -12.38 6.43
C ASP A 148 -12.56 -13.60 7.33
N LYS A 149 -13.44 -13.81 8.30
CA LYS A 149 -13.30 -14.88 9.30
C LYS A 149 -13.33 -16.27 8.66
N GLU A 150 -14.15 -16.49 7.64
CA GLU A 150 -14.23 -17.78 6.95
C GLU A 150 -12.95 -18.07 6.18
N GLN A 151 -12.37 -17.04 5.54
CA GLN A 151 -11.08 -17.16 4.86
C GLN A 151 -9.95 -17.47 5.85
N LEU A 152 -9.92 -16.77 7.00
CA LEU A 152 -8.93 -17.01 8.05
C LEU A 152 -9.02 -18.41 8.67
N GLN A 153 -10.24 -18.96 8.82
CA GLN A 153 -10.45 -20.31 9.35
C GLN A 153 -9.85 -21.41 8.44
N ARG A 154 -9.83 -21.19 7.11
CA ARG A 154 -9.14 -22.09 6.18
C ARG A 154 -7.63 -22.08 6.39
N GLY A 155 -7.08 -21.00 6.93
CA GLY A 155 -5.67 -20.80 7.23
C GLY A 155 -5.00 -19.85 6.24
N VAL A 156 -3.80 -19.43 6.62
CA VAL A 156 -3.00 -18.47 5.85
C VAL A 156 -1.77 -19.15 5.26
N ILE A 157 -1.27 -18.62 4.14
CA ILE A 157 -0.07 -19.10 3.47
C ILE A 157 0.82 -17.96 2.99
N ALA A 158 2.14 -18.14 3.12
CA ALA A 158 3.12 -17.23 2.55
C ALA A 158 4.37 -17.98 2.09
N ALA A 159 5.03 -17.48 1.05
CA ALA A 159 6.37 -17.91 0.68
C ALA A 159 7.40 -16.91 1.20
N SER A 160 8.24 -17.32 2.14
CA SER A 160 9.34 -16.52 2.67
C SER A 160 10.22 -17.37 3.58
N ALA A 161 11.53 -17.12 3.56
CA ALA A 161 12.50 -17.72 4.47
C ALA A 161 13.11 -16.68 5.45
N GLY A 162 12.40 -15.58 5.72
CA GLY A 162 12.96 -14.46 6.49
C GLY A 162 11.92 -13.67 7.30
N ASN A 163 12.12 -12.35 7.38
CA ASN A 163 11.32 -11.45 8.23
C ASN A 163 9.80 -11.55 7.98
N HIS A 164 9.38 -11.69 6.71
CA HIS A 164 7.96 -11.84 6.38
C HIS A 164 7.37 -13.13 6.95
N ALA A 165 8.08 -14.26 6.85
CA ALA A 165 7.64 -15.53 7.43
C ALA A 165 7.43 -15.44 8.94
N GLN A 166 8.34 -14.76 9.65
CA GLN A 166 8.18 -14.56 11.10
C GLN A 166 6.99 -13.66 11.44
N GLY A 167 6.77 -12.59 10.66
CA GLY A 167 5.62 -11.70 10.83
C GLY A 167 4.29 -12.43 10.64
N VAL A 168 4.16 -13.22 9.56
CA VAL A 168 2.96 -14.05 9.30
C VAL A 168 2.76 -15.10 10.39
N ALA A 169 3.82 -15.81 10.79
CA ALA A 169 3.74 -16.83 11.82
C ALA A 169 3.31 -16.26 13.19
N MET A 170 3.86 -15.10 13.58
CA MET A 170 3.45 -14.42 14.81
C MET A 170 1.99 -13.96 14.74
N GLY A 171 1.57 -13.36 13.61
CA GLY A 171 0.20 -12.92 13.46
C GLY A 171 -0.80 -14.07 13.51
N ALA A 172 -0.45 -15.22 12.91
CA ALA A 172 -1.28 -16.41 12.94
C ALA A 172 -1.40 -17.00 14.36
N GLN A 173 -0.29 -16.99 15.11
CA GLN A 173 -0.26 -17.43 16.50
C GLN A 173 -1.22 -16.59 17.37
N VAL A 174 -1.21 -15.26 17.21
CA VAL A 174 -2.06 -14.34 17.98
C VAL A 174 -3.54 -14.44 17.57
N LEU A 175 -3.82 -14.61 16.28
CA LEU A 175 -5.19 -14.79 15.78
C LEU A 175 -5.75 -16.21 15.99
N GLY A 176 -4.93 -17.17 16.43
CA GLY A 176 -5.33 -18.56 16.62
C GLY A 176 -5.65 -19.29 15.32
N VAL A 177 -5.00 -18.92 14.21
CA VAL A 177 -5.23 -19.52 12.88
C VAL A 177 -4.02 -20.31 12.39
N ARG A 178 -4.26 -21.28 11.50
CA ARG A 178 -3.16 -22.08 10.92
C ARG A 178 -2.36 -21.23 9.92
N ALA A 179 -1.03 -21.23 10.05
CA ALA A 179 -0.13 -20.64 9.06
C ALA A 179 0.74 -21.71 8.39
N THR A 180 0.80 -21.66 7.06
CA THR A 180 1.73 -22.44 6.24
C THR A 180 2.77 -21.52 5.62
N ILE A 181 4.05 -21.78 5.86
CA ILE A 181 5.16 -21.03 5.30
C ILE A 181 5.95 -21.93 4.35
N VAL A 182 6.01 -21.55 3.08
CA VAL A 182 6.80 -22.26 2.08
C VAL A 182 8.18 -21.61 1.97
N MET A 183 9.22 -22.42 2.08
CA MET A 183 10.62 -21.99 2.00
C MET A 183 11.37 -22.86 0.98
N PRO A 184 12.44 -22.34 0.34
CA PRO A 184 13.33 -23.17 -0.48
C PRO A 184 13.99 -24.30 0.32
N LEU A 185 14.32 -25.41 -0.33
CA LEU A 185 15.00 -26.57 0.29
C LEU A 185 16.34 -26.19 0.94
N ALA A 186 17.07 -25.27 0.31
CA ALA A 186 18.37 -24.78 0.80
C ALA A 186 18.27 -23.80 1.99
N THR A 187 17.08 -23.59 2.57
CA THR A 187 16.90 -22.65 3.69
C THR A 187 17.62 -23.15 4.94
N PRO A 188 18.51 -22.34 5.57
CA PRO A 188 19.18 -22.74 6.79
C PRO A 188 18.18 -23.13 7.89
N MET A 189 18.41 -24.28 8.54
CA MET A 189 17.49 -24.84 9.55
C MET A 189 17.18 -23.87 10.69
N ILE A 190 18.12 -23.02 11.08
CA ILE A 190 17.88 -21.97 12.10
C ILE A 190 16.70 -21.04 11.74
N LYS A 191 16.50 -20.74 10.45
CA LYS A 191 15.38 -19.92 9.97
C LYS A 191 14.07 -20.70 9.90
N VAL A 192 14.15 -21.97 9.51
CA VAL A 192 13.01 -22.91 9.54
C VAL A 192 12.50 -23.06 10.96
N ASP A 193 13.40 -23.31 11.91
CA ASP A 193 13.05 -23.52 13.31
C ASP A 193 12.55 -22.24 13.97
N ALA A 194 13.05 -21.06 13.57
CA ALA A 194 12.52 -19.78 14.05
C ALA A 194 11.03 -19.61 13.73
N VAL A 195 10.59 -20.08 12.56
CA VAL A 195 9.19 -20.04 12.16
C VAL A 195 8.38 -21.14 12.84
N ARG A 196 8.92 -22.36 12.92
CA ARG A 196 8.26 -23.48 13.63
C ARG A 196 8.04 -23.20 15.11
N ARG A 197 8.98 -22.53 15.79
CA ARG A 197 8.85 -22.12 17.20
C ARG A 197 7.66 -21.18 17.44
N ARG A 198 7.12 -20.55 16.40
CA ARG A 198 5.90 -19.72 16.47
C ARG A 198 4.62 -20.48 16.14
N GLY A 199 4.69 -21.80 15.96
CA GLY A 199 3.53 -22.66 15.69
C GLY A 199 3.12 -22.72 14.21
N ALA A 200 3.88 -22.12 13.29
CA ALA A 200 3.60 -22.22 11.87
C ALA A 200 4.14 -23.53 11.26
N SER A 201 3.37 -24.11 10.34
CA SER A 201 3.79 -25.24 9.52
C SER A 201 4.75 -24.76 8.44
N VAL A 202 5.92 -25.40 8.32
CA VAL A 202 6.91 -25.06 7.29
C VAL A 202 6.99 -26.17 6.25
N ILE A 203 6.82 -25.80 4.98
CA ILE A 203 7.01 -26.67 3.82
C ILE A 203 8.30 -26.26 3.11
N LEU A 204 9.25 -27.19 2.99
CA LEU A 204 10.46 -26.97 2.21
C LEU A 204 10.20 -27.46 0.77
N HIS A 205 10.21 -26.54 -0.18
CA HIS A 205 9.94 -26.84 -1.59
C HIS A 205 10.72 -25.93 -2.53
N GLY A 206 11.31 -26.54 -3.56
CA GLY A 206 11.97 -25.84 -4.66
C GLY A 206 13.39 -25.38 -4.31
N ASP A 207 14.17 -25.16 -5.36
CA ASP A 207 15.60 -24.85 -5.25
C ASP A 207 15.86 -23.36 -4.99
N ASN A 208 14.86 -22.52 -5.24
CA ASN A 208 14.94 -21.07 -5.07
C ASN A 208 13.60 -20.49 -4.58
N PHE A 209 13.62 -19.19 -4.29
CA PHE A 209 12.45 -18.47 -3.78
C PHE A 209 11.26 -18.48 -4.76
N ASP A 210 11.50 -18.36 -6.06
CA ASP A 210 10.43 -18.33 -7.06
C ASP A 210 9.70 -19.68 -7.15
N ALA A 211 10.44 -20.79 -7.08
CA ALA A 211 9.87 -22.14 -7.01
C ALA A 211 9.05 -22.35 -5.73
N ALA A 212 9.54 -21.89 -4.58
CA ALA A 212 8.80 -21.91 -3.32
C ALA A 212 7.52 -21.04 -3.40
N LYS A 213 7.60 -19.87 -4.03
CA LYS A 213 6.46 -18.95 -4.23
C LYS A 213 5.41 -19.54 -5.16
N ALA A 214 5.82 -20.15 -6.27
CA ALA A 214 4.92 -20.83 -7.20
C ALA A 214 4.18 -22.00 -6.50
N HIS A 215 4.91 -22.77 -5.68
CA HIS A 215 4.31 -23.85 -4.90
C HIS A 215 3.33 -23.33 -3.84
N ALA A 216 3.68 -22.26 -3.12
CA ALA A 216 2.78 -21.62 -2.17
C ALA A 216 1.48 -21.13 -2.84
N LYS A 217 1.58 -20.55 -4.04
CA LYS A 217 0.42 -20.13 -4.83
C LYS A 217 -0.47 -21.33 -5.19
N LYS A 218 0.13 -22.41 -5.70
CA LYS A 218 -0.61 -23.65 -6.01
C LYS A 218 -1.36 -24.20 -4.79
N LEU A 219 -0.68 -24.30 -3.65
CA LEU A 219 -1.31 -24.76 -2.40
C LEU A 219 -2.41 -23.83 -1.92
N ALA A 220 -2.25 -22.52 -2.11
CA ALA A 220 -3.27 -21.53 -1.77
C ALA A 220 -4.53 -21.73 -2.61
N ASP A 221 -4.37 -21.93 -3.93
CA ASP A 221 -5.48 -22.13 -4.86
C ASP A 221 -6.20 -23.46 -4.58
N GLU A 222 -5.47 -24.55 -4.33
CA GLU A 222 -6.02 -25.88 -4.05
C GLU A 222 -6.78 -25.95 -2.72
N ASN A 223 -6.26 -25.32 -1.67
CA ASN A 223 -6.80 -25.40 -0.31
C ASN A 223 -7.59 -24.14 0.09
N GLN A 224 -7.76 -23.20 -0.84
CA GLN A 224 -8.42 -21.91 -0.62
C GLN A 224 -7.88 -21.13 0.58
N LEU A 225 -6.55 -21.12 0.73
CA LEU A 225 -5.85 -20.44 1.82
C LEU A 225 -5.70 -18.95 1.53
N LEU A 226 -5.74 -18.13 2.58
CA LEU A 226 -5.45 -16.71 2.45
C LEU A 226 -3.96 -16.49 2.20
N VAL A 227 -3.60 -16.00 1.02
CA VAL A 227 -2.22 -15.62 0.70
C VAL A 227 -1.88 -14.30 1.39
N VAL A 228 -0.81 -14.27 2.18
CA VAL A 228 -0.32 -13.04 2.82
C VAL A 228 0.90 -12.50 2.05
N PRO A 229 0.74 -11.46 1.21
CA PRO A 229 1.83 -10.89 0.44
C PRO A 229 2.81 -10.09 1.32
N PRO A 230 4.09 -10.00 0.91
CA PRO A 230 5.13 -9.33 1.70
C PRO A 230 5.14 -7.80 1.62
N PHE A 231 4.38 -7.20 0.69
CA PHE A 231 4.32 -5.74 0.49
C PHE A 231 3.13 -5.27 -0.37
N ASP A 232 2.81 -5.96 -1.46
CA ASP A 232 1.87 -5.46 -2.49
C ASP A 232 0.40 -5.73 -2.12
N HIS A 233 -0.08 -5.06 -1.07
CA HIS A 233 -1.48 -5.12 -0.64
C HIS A 233 -1.85 -3.87 0.17
N PRO A 234 -3.02 -3.25 -0.04
CA PRO A 234 -3.41 -2.04 0.68
C PRO A 234 -3.36 -2.17 2.19
N ASP A 235 -3.81 -3.29 2.73
CA ASP A 235 -3.84 -3.49 4.19
C ASP A 235 -2.46 -3.87 4.77
N VAL A 236 -1.56 -4.39 3.93
CA VAL A 236 -0.16 -4.55 4.32
C VAL A 236 0.50 -3.18 4.40
N ILE A 237 0.31 -2.34 3.37
CA ILE A 237 0.84 -0.97 3.28
C ILE A 237 0.32 -0.12 4.45
N SER A 238 -0.98 -0.14 4.74
CA SER A 238 -1.54 0.63 5.86
C SER A 238 -1.01 0.15 7.22
N GLY A 239 -0.76 -1.16 7.38
CA GLY A 239 -0.08 -1.68 8.55
C GLY A 239 1.34 -1.14 8.68
N GLN A 240 2.12 -1.07 7.58
CA GLN A 240 3.46 -0.47 7.63
C GLN A 240 3.42 1.04 7.88
N GLY A 241 2.42 1.74 7.36
CA GLY A 241 2.21 3.18 7.54
C GLY A 241 2.04 3.60 9.00
N SER A 242 1.70 2.68 9.90
CA SER A 242 1.71 2.92 11.36
C SER A 242 3.08 3.40 11.87
N VAL A 243 4.18 3.00 11.23
CA VAL A 243 5.53 3.49 11.54
C VAL A 243 5.63 5.00 11.28
N GLY A 244 5.04 5.48 10.19
CA GLY A 244 4.99 6.91 9.86
C GLY A 244 4.21 7.72 10.90
N LEU A 245 3.08 7.18 11.38
CA LEU A 245 2.30 7.79 12.45
C LEU A 245 3.12 7.91 13.75
N GLU A 246 3.84 6.85 14.12
CA GLU A 246 4.73 6.86 15.29
C GLU A 246 5.85 7.88 15.13
N ILE A 247 6.53 7.95 13.97
CA ILE A 247 7.59 8.94 13.70
C ILE A 247 7.04 10.36 13.87
N VAL A 248 5.88 10.67 13.31
CA VAL A 248 5.25 12.00 13.44
C VAL A 248 4.93 12.30 14.90
N ARG A 249 4.39 11.34 15.66
CA ARG A 249 4.09 11.52 17.09
C ARG A 249 5.36 11.72 17.92
N GLN A 250 6.37 10.88 17.74
CA GLN A 250 7.61 10.87 18.51
C GLN A 250 8.49 12.08 18.17
N SER A 251 8.49 12.52 16.91
CA SER A 251 9.21 13.73 16.51
C SER A 251 8.63 15.00 17.15
N ARG A 252 7.35 15.04 17.56
CA ARG A 252 6.74 16.22 18.21
C ARG A 252 7.47 16.68 19.47
N ALA A 253 8.01 15.75 20.26
CA ALA A 253 8.83 16.09 21.43
C ALA A 253 10.06 16.93 21.02
N TRP A 254 10.61 16.67 19.84
CA TRP A 254 11.72 17.43 19.25
C TRP A 254 11.24 18.70 18.51
N LEU A 255 10.03 18.65 17.92
CA LEU A 255 9.38 19.81 17.28
C LEU A 255 9.09 20.96 18.25
N ALA A 256 8.96 20.68 19.56
CA ALA A 256 8.77 21.71 20.59
C ALA A 256 9.91 22.76 20.62
N HIS A 257 11.06 22.43 20.03
CA HIS A 257 12.20 23.36 19.81
C HIS A 257 12.24 23.96 18.40
N GLY A 258 11.14 23.92 17.64
CA GLY A 258 11.01 24.55 16.32
C GLY A 258 11.66 23.79 15.14
N LYS A 259 12.19 22.58 15.37
CA LYS A 259 12.92 21.82 14.33
C LYS A 259 12.07 20.67 13.79
N LYS A 260 11.64 20.76 12.53
CA LYS A 260 10.93 19.67 11.81
C LYS A 260 11.91 18.64 11.25
N PRO A 261 11.54 17.34 11.14
CA PRO A 261 12.32 16.39 10.36
C PRO A 261 12.44 16.90 8.92
N HIS A 262 13.67 17.07 8.44
CA HIS A 262 13.92 17.52 7.07
C HIS A 262 13.70 16.40 6.06
N ALA A 263 14.00 15.16 6.44
CA ALA A 263 13.87 13.98 5.59
C ALA A 263 13.65 12.73 6.46
N VAL A 264 12.99 11.73 5.87
CA VAL A 264 12.91 10.37 6.39
C VAL A 264 13.47 9.44 5.33
N PHE A 265 14.48 8.66 5.69
CA PHE A 265 15.08 7.67 4.79
C PHE A 265 14.44 6.31 5.06
N VAL A 266 13.85 5.71 4.03
CA VAL A 266 13.11 4.45 4.13
C VAL A 266 13.74 3.42 3.20
N PRO A 267 14.10 2.21 3.67
CA PRO A 267 14.64 1.17 2.82
C PRO A 267 13.57 0.63 1.86
N VAL A 268 13.90 0.51 0.57
CA VAL A 268 12.97 0.08 -0.47
C VAL A 268 13.36 -1.31 -0.98
N GLY A 269 12.52 -2.30 -0.66
CA GLY A 269 12.47 -3.59 -1.35
C GLY A 269 11.35 -3.58 -2.38
N GLY A 270 10.23 -4.23 -2.05
CA GLY A 270 9.00 -4.17 -2.86
C GLY A 270 8.12 -2.92 -2.64
N GLY A 271 8.62 -1.91 -1.91
CA GLY A 271 7.91 -0.62 -1.76
C GLY A 271 6.89 -0.52 -0.63
N GLY A 272 6.40 -1.61 -0.04
CA GLY A 272 5.29 -1.53 0.92
C GLY A 272 5.54 -0.77 2.24
N LEU A 273 6.77 -0.34 2.55
CA LEU A 273 7.09 0.49 3.73
C LEU A 273 7.10 2.00 3.43
N ILE A 274 7.38 2.40 2.18
CA ILE A 274 7.54 3.80 1.75
C ILE A 274 6.25 4.35 1.13
#